data_AF-A0A935WMR0-F1
#
_entry.id   AF-A0A935WMR0-F1
#
_cell.length_a   1.000
_cell.length_b   1.000
_cell.length_c   1.000
_cell.angle_alpha   90.00
_cell.angle_beta   90.00
_cell.angle_gamma   90.00
#
_symmetry.space_group_name_H-M   'P 1'
#
loop_
_entity.id
_entity.type
_entity.pdbx_description
1 polymer ?
#
loop_
_entity_poly.entity_id
_entity_poly.type
_entity_poly.pdbx_seq_one_letter_code
_entity_poly.pdbx_strand_id
1 'polypeptide(L)'
;MSLVRMPLQGKKILLVIAGGIAAYKSLDLIRRLRERGANVRVIMTRAAQEFVTPLAVGAVAGERPFTELFDLSAEFDIGHIRLAREPDLVVVAPATADLMAKMVQGRADDLASTVLLATERRILLAPAMNPAMWMNAATRRNFERLQADGIAFIGPEAGEMAESGERGVGRMSEPLAIVAAVEKNLFGLPTRDALSGKKILVTSGPTREPIDPVRYISNHSSGKQGHALARMAAQAGAEVVLVSGPVALPDPSGVKTIHVETAEEMLNASENALPADAAIFAAAVADWRVSKEAAQKMKKQEGKLPSLSFAENPDILATISRHSNLRPRLVIGFAAETENLIDNARVKLNRKGCDWIVANDVSTGTSTFGGTSNEVHIVTATGVESLAQAKQGSGGGKPREKNCSNFGRHKMSAVSFTRLDHGKDLPAPEYATAGAAGMDLVAAVPASEPLQLLPGGRAAVPTGLIFAIPEGFEGQVRPRSGLALKNGITVLNAPGTIDSDYRGEVKVILANMSDEAFEISRGMRIAQIVFARVEQIKLQEVQSLDETARGSGGFGSTGVQSSRKSA
;
A
#
# COMPACT_ATOMS: atom_id res chain seq x y z
N MET A 1 -4.95 14.42 -14.55
CA MET A 1 -5.38 13.72 -13.33
C MET A 1 -4.94 12.27 -13.45
N SER A 2 -3.83 11.89 -12.80
CA SER A 2 -3.34 10.52 -12.77
C SER A 2 -4.02 9.79 -11.62
N LEU A 3 -5.07 9.03 -11.90
CA LEU A 3 -5.65 8.10 -10.94
C LEU A 3 -4.64 6.97 -10.73
N VAL A 4 -3.89 7.02 -9.62
CA VAL A 4 -3.10 5.90 -9.12
C VAL A 4 -4.06 4.72 -8.96
N ARG A 5 -4.02 3.76 -9.88
CA ARG A 5 -4.94 2.62 -9.87
C ARG A 5 -4.42 1.64 -8.82
N MET A 6 -5.06 1.59 -7.65
CA MET A 6 -4.75 0.55 -6.67
C MET A 6 -4.99 -0.83 -7.32
N PRO A 7 -4.10 -1.82 -7.13
CA PRO A 7 -4.11 -3.05 -7.91
C PRO A 7 -5.40 -3.87 -7.73
N LEU A 8 -6.06 -3.76 -6.59
CA LEU A 8 -7.34 -4.41 -6.30
C LEU A 8 -8.52 -3.43 -6.26
N GLN A 9 -8.37 -2.22 -6.83
CA GLN A 9 -9.41 -1.19 -6.80
C GLN A 9 -10.75 -1.73 -7.32
N GLY A 10 -11.77 -1.68 -6.46
CA GLY A 10 -13.13 -2.11 -6.81
C GLY A 10 -13.35 -3.62 -6.82
N LYS A 11 -12.33 -4.43 -6.50
CA LYS A 11 -12.48 -5.89 -6.39
C LYS A 11 -13.15 -6.27 -5.08
N LYS A 12 -14.17 -7.11 -5.16
CA LYS A 12 -14.93 -7.63 -4.02
C LYS A 12 -14.35 -8.99 -3.63
N ILE A 13 -13.81 -9.08 -2.42
CA ILE A 13 -13.24 -10.31 -1.87
C ILE A 13 -14.11 -10.75 -0.71
N LEU A 14 -14.58 -11.99 -0.76
CA LEU A 14 -15.20 -12.63 0.40
C LEU A 14 -14.15 -13.45 1.13
N LEU A 15 -13.81 -13.04 2.35
CA LEU A 15 -12.88 -13.76 3.22
C LEU A 15 -13.66 -14.63 4.20
N VAL A 16 -13.42 -15.94 4.16
CA VAL A 16 -13.93 -16.91 5.13
C VAL A 16 -12.82 -17.25 6.13
N ILE A 17 -13.08 -17.04 7.42
CA ILE A 17 -12.14 -17.36 8.50
C ILE A 17 -12.63 -18.62 9.22
N ALA A 18 -11.85 -19.70 9.12
CA ALA A 18 -12.10 -20.95 9.84
C ALA A 18 -11.41 -20.98 11.21
N GLY A 19 -11.86 -21.88 12.09
CA GLY A 19 -11.36 -22.00 13.46
C GLY A 19 -10.00 -22.67 13.58
N GLY A 20 -8.94 -21.88 13.68
CA GLY A 20 -7.60 -22.36 14.02
C GLY A 20 -6.70 -21.22 14.48
N ILE A 21 -5.57 -21.56 15.12
CA ILE A 21 -4.65 -20.57 15.69
C ILE A 21 -4.18 -19.53 14.67
N ALA A 22 -4.10 -19.88 13.39
CA ALA A 22 -3.72 -18.96 12.32
C ALA A 22 -4.78 -17.87 12.01
N ALA A 23 -5.96 -17.89 12.61
CA ALA A 23 -7.02 -16.90 12.38
C ALA A 23 -6.57 -15.45 12.69
N TYR A 24 -5.63 -15.23 13.62
CA TYR A 24 -5.09 -13.88 13.87
C TYR A 24 -4.37 -13.29 12.64
N LYS A 25 -3.77 -14.14 11.78
CA LYS A 25 -3.10 -13.68 10.55
C LYS A 25 -4.10 -13.08 9.56
N SER A 26 -5.36 -13.50 9.64
CA SER A 26 -6.43 -12.99 8.78
C SER A 26 -6.73 -11.51 9.06
N LEU A 27 -6.44 -11.00 10.26
CA LEU A 27 -6.54 -9.55 10.56
C LEU A 27 -5.54 -8.75 9.72
N ASP A 28 -4.27 -9.16 9.65
CA ASP A 28 -3.30 -8.48 8.77
C ASP A 28 -3.68 -8.67 7.30
N LEU A 29 -4.16 -9.86 6.90
CA LEU A 29 -4.64 -10.12 5.54
C LEU A 29 -5.74 -9.14 5.10
N ILE A 30 -6.76 -8.93 5.93
CA ILE A 30 -7.84 -7.95 5.65
C ILE A 30 -7.22 -6.57 5.40
N ARG A 31 -6.31 -6.13 6.29
CA ARG A 31 -5.64 -4.84 6.15
C ARG A 31 -4.85 -4.74 4.84
N ARG A 32 -4.08 -5.79 4.46
CA ARG A 32 -3.28 -5.79 3.22
C ARG A 32 -4.13 -5.74 1.96
N LEU A 33 -5.28 -6.41 1.95
CA LEU A 33 -6.21 -6.39 0.83
C LEU A 33 -6.87 -5.01 0.69
N ARG A 34 -7.30 -4.40 1.79
CA ARG A 34 -7.90 -3.06 1.80
C ARG A 34 -6.90 -1.96 1.43
N GLU A 35 -5.65 -2.05 1.89
CA GLU A 35 -4.54 -1.16 1.48
C GLU A 35 -4.34 -1.14 -0.06
N ARG A 36 -4.80 -2.18 -0.76
CA ARG A 36 -4.72 -2.32 -2.22
C ARG A 36 -6.03 -2.00 -2.95
N GLY A 37 -7.02 -1.47 -2.25
CA GLY A 37 -8.29 -1.01 -2.84
C GLY A 37 -9.38 -2.10 -2.93
N ALA A 38 -9.17 -3.28 -2.34
CA ALA A 38 -10.19 -4.33 -2.30
C ALA A 38 -11.30 -3.99 -1.30
N ASN A 39 -12.55 -4.28 -1.67
CA ASN A 39 -13.67 -4.36 -0.76
C ASN A 39 -13.69 -5.77 -0.16
N VAL A 40 -13.47 -5.89 1.16
CA VAL A 40 -13.35 -7.17 1.85
C VAL A 40 -14.55 -7.38 2.77
N ARG A 41 -15.40 -8.35 2.43
CA ARG A 41 -16.47 -8.84 3.30
C ARG A 41 -16.01 -10.10 4.00
N VAL A 42 -16.41 -10.31 5.25
CA VAL A 42 -15.87 -11.41 6.07
C VAL A 42 -16.97 -12.31 6.61
N ILE A 43 -16.82 -13.63 6.42
CA ILE A 43 -17.59 -14.67 7.11
C ILE A 43 -16.69 -15.30 8.17
N MET A 44 -17.20 -15.44 9.40
CA MET A 44 -16.50 -16.11 10.49
C MET A 44 -17.27 -17.37 10.90
N THR A 45 -16.60 -18.52 10.87
CA THR A 45 -17.14 -19.74 11.49
C THR A 45 -17.27 -19.54 13.00
N ARG A 46 -18.16 -20.29 13.67
CA ARG A 46 -18.25 -20.27 15.14
C ARG A 46 -16.89 -20.56 15.80
N ALA A 47 -16.16 -21.55 15.29
CA ALA A 47 -14.83 -21.89 15.79
C ALA A 47 -13.79 -20.76 15.58
N ALA A 48 -13.91 -19.94 14.53
CA ALA A 48 -13.01 -18.79 14.35
C ALA A 48 -13.23 -17.69 15.39
N GLN A 49 -14.48 -17.54 15.87
CA GLN A 49 -14.84 -16.52 16.86
C GLN A 49 -14.18 -16.78 18.23
N GLU A 50 -13.79 -18.03 18.51
CA GLU A 50 -13.01 -18.41 19.70
C GLU A 50 -11.55 -17.96 19.63
N PHE A 51 -11.00 -17.75 18.43
CA PHE A 51 -9.60 -17.30 18.24
C PHE A 51 -9.49 -15.79 18.01
N VAL A 52 -10.42 -15.21 17.26
CA VAL A 52 -10.48 -13.78 16.95
C VAL A 52 -11.92 -13.28 17.06
N THR A 53 -12.13 -12.15 17.71
CA THR A 53 -13.49 -11.66 17.97
C THR A 53 -14.11 -11.01 16.72
N PRO A 54 -15.43 -11.09 16.53
CA PRO A 54 -16.14 -10.35 15.49
C PRO A 54 -15.88 -8.84 15.53
N LEU A 55 -15.66 -8.27 16.72
CA LEU A 55 -15.32 -6.86 16.90
C LEU A 55 -13.97 -6.51 16.27
N ALA A 56 -12.92 -7.32 16.52
CA ALA A 56 -11.60 -7.09 15.95
C ALA A 56 -11.61 -7.22 14.42
N VAL A 57 -12.28 -8.25 13.91
CA VAL A 57 -12.46 -8.43 12.47
C VAL A 57 -13.21 -7.25 11.86
N GLY A 58 -14.33 -6.83 12.47
CA GLY A 58 -15.12 -5.72 11.95
C GLY A 58 -14.40 -4.38 11.98
N ALA A 59 -13.59 -4.11 13.02
CA ALA A 59 -12.77 -2.91 13.09
C ALA A 59 -11.74 -2.84 11.95
N VAL A 60 -11.14 -3.97 11.58
CA VAL A 60 -10.14 -4.02 10.49
C VAL A 60 -10.79 -4.10 9.11
N ALA A 61 -11.97 -4.72 8.98
CA ALA A 61 -12.72 -4.80 7.73
C ALA A 61 -13.47 -3.49 7.39
N GLY A 62 -13.85 -2.71 8.40
CA GLY A 62 -14.68 -1.51 8.25
C GLY A 62 -16.17 -1.80 8.12
N GLU A 63 -16.60 -3.05 8.33
CA GLU A 63 -17.98 -3.51 8.30
C GLU A 63 -18.16 -4.72 9.24
N ARG A 64 -19.40 -5.02 9.65
CA ARG A 64 -19.68 -6.15 10.55
C ARG A 64 -19.47 -7.48 9.82
N PRO A 65 -18.72 -8.46 10.38
CA PRO A 65 -18.59 -9.78 9.79
C PRO A 65 -19.89 -10.59 9.91
N PHE A 66 -20.12 -11.50 8.97
CA PHE A 66 -21.23 -12.44 8.99
C PHE A 66 -20.85 -13.68 9.80
N THR A 67 -21.72 -14.10 10.73
CA THR A 67 -21.39 -15.14 11.71
C THR A 67 -22.36 -16.32 11.73
N GLU A 68 -23.62 -16.10 11.37
CA GLU A 68 -24.68 -17.11 11.49
C GLU A 68 -25.43 -17.25 10.16
N LEU A 69 -25.89 -18.47 9.85
CA LEU A 69 -26.63 -18.76 8.61
C LEU A 69 -28.04 -18.15 8.63
N PHE A 70 -28.67 -18.16 9.81
CA PHE A 70 -30.00 -17.62 10.07
C PHE A 70 -29.85 -16.40 10.98
N ASP A 71 -29.77 -15.23 10.37
CA ASP A 71 -29.78 -13.95 11.08
C ASP A 71 -31.01 -13.17 10.60
N LEU A 72 -32.00 -13.05 11.48
CA LEU A 72 -33.28 -12.34 11.22
C LEU A 72 -33.07 -10.88 10.80
N SER A 73 -31.92 -10.27 11.14
CA SER A 73 -31.56 -8.92 10.70
C SER A 73 -30.92 -8.86 9.30
N ALA A 74 -30.51 -10.00 8.75
CA ALA A 74 -29.93 -10.17 7.42
C ALA A 74 -30.79 -11.02 6.46
N GLU A 75 -31.84 -11.69 6.96
CA GLU A 75 -32.66 -12.66 6.21
C GLU A 75 -33.64 -12.01 5.21
N PHE A 76 -33.98 -10.73 5.40
CA PHE A 76 -34.84 -10.00 4.46
C PHE A 76 -34.19 -9.78 3.07
N ASP A 77 -32.92 -10.16 2.90
CA ASP A 77 -32.14 -9.91 1.69
C ASP A 77 -31.26 -11.12 1.31
N ILE A 78 -31.85 -12.32 1.17
CA ILE A 78 -31.24 -13.54 0.57
C ILE A 78 -29.73 -13.71 0.87
N GLY A 79 -29.35 -13.67 2.14
CA GLY A 79 -27.98 -13.37 2.58
C GLY A 79 -26.88 -14.30 2.05
N HIS A 80 -27.04 -15.62 2.15
CA HIS A 80 -26.00 -16.58 1.72
C HIS A 80 -25.86 -16.65 0.19
N ILE A 81 -26.96 -16.51 -0.57
CA ILE A 81 -26.92 -16.51 -2.04
C ILE A 81 -26.21 -15.25 -2.56
N ARG A 82 -26.50 -14.10 -1.95
CA ARG A 82 -25.84 -12.83 -2.31
C ARG A 82 -24.36 -12.88 -1.98
N LEU A 83 -23.99 -13.35 -0.79
CA LEU A 83 -22.59 -13.58 -0.40
C LEU A 83 -21.87 -14.56 -1.35
N ALA A 84 -22.56 -15.58 -1.85
CA ALA A 84 -21.99 -16.52 -2.80
C ALA A 84 -21.78 -15.95 -4.22
N ARG A 85 -22.61 -14.98 -4.65
CA ARG A 85 -22.61 -14.45 -6.03
C ARG A 85 -21.85 -13.15 -6.21
N GLU A 86 -21.84 -12.26 -5.24
CA GLU A 86 -21.23 -10.93 -5.37
C GLU A 86 -19.69 -10.87 -5.44
N PRO A 87 -18.90 -11.74 -4.77
CA PRO A 87 -17.46 -11.56 -4.77
C PRO A 87 -16.84 -11.89 -6.14
N ASP A 88 -15.74 -11.22 -6.47
CA ASP A 88 -14.87 -11.58 -7.58
C ASP A 88 -14.00 -12.81 -7.24
N LEU A 89 -13.69 -13.00 -5.95
CA LEU A 89 -12.92 -14.13 -5.42
C LEU A 89 -13.35 -14.46 -3.98
N VAL A 90 -13.46 -15.75 -3.66
CA VAL A 90 -13.61 -16.25 -2.30
C VAL A 90 -12.26 -16.73 -1.78
N VAL A 91 -11.85 -16.26 -0.61
CA VAL A 91 -10.59 -16.65 0.06
C VAL A 91 -10.92 -17.31 1.38
N VAL A 92 -10.38 -18.50 1.64
CA VAL A 92 -10.53 -19.18 2.94
C VAL A 92 -9.18 -19.17 3.65
N ALA A 93 -9.11 -18.45 4.76
CA ALA A 93 -7.85 -18.14 5.43
C ALA A 93 -8.09 -17.93 6.94
N PRO A 94 -7.64 -18.86 7.81
CA PRO A 94 -7.11 -20.18 7.47
C PRO A 94 -8.18 -21.11 6.90
N ALA A 95 -7.79 -22.07 6.05
CA ALA A 95 -8.60 -23.23 5.68
C ALA A 95 -8.21 -24.43 6.55
N THR A 96 -9.08 -24.81 7.49
CA THR A 96 -8.84 -25.93 8.42
C THR A 96 -9.16 -27.27 7.77
N ALA A 97 -8.65 -28.37 8.34
CA ALA A 97 -8.98 -29.72 7.88
C ALA A 97 -10.49 -30.00 7.89
N ASP A 98 -11.20 -29.50 8.91
CA ASP A 98 -12.66 -29.62 9.05
C ASP A 98 -13.40 -28.94 7.89
N LEU A 99 -13.08 -27.68 7.61
CA LEU A 99 -13.73 -26.93 6.53
C LEU A 99 -13.44 -27.54 5.16
N MET A 100 -12.19 -28.00 4.92
CA MET A 100 -11.86 -28.74 3.71
C MET A 100 -12.66 -30.05 3.58
N ALA A 101 -12.86 -30.77 4.68
CA ALA A 101 -13.70 -31.98 4.69
C ALA A 101 -15.17 -31.67 4.39
N LYS A 102 -15.71 -30.59 4.95
CA LYS A 102 -17.07 -30.10 4.65
C LYS A 102 -17.25 -29.78 3.17
N MET A 103 -16.29 -29.07 2.57
CA MET A 103 -16.33 -28.73 1.14
C MET A 103 -16.37 -29.98 0.26
N VAL A 104 -15.51 -30.97 0.51
CA VAL A 104 -15.47 -32.23 -0.28
C VAL A 104 -16.76 -33.04 -0.14
N GLN A 105 -17.35 -33.05 1.05
CA GLN A 105 -18.58 -33.80 1.32
C GLN A 105 -19.85 -33.05 0.90
N GLY A 106 -19.75 -31.77 0.52
CA GLY A 106 -20.90 -30.93 0.23
C GLY A 106 -21.77 -30.63 1.46
N ARG A 107 -21.17 -30.52 2.65
CA ARG A 107 -21.90 -30.12 3.86
C ARG A 107 -22.17 -28.61 3.85
N ALA A 108 -23.39 -28.22 4.22
CA ALA A 108 -23.85 -26.82 4.29
C ALA A 108 -24.62 -26.58 5.60
N ASP A 109 -23.95 -26.83 6.72
CA ASP A 109 -24.50 -26.77 8.08
C ASP A 109 -24.21 -25.43 8.80
N ASP A 110 -23.37 -24.58 8.23
CA ASP A 110 -23.08 -23.22 8.70
C ASP A 110 -22.97 -22.25 7.52
N LEU A 111 -22.92 -20.95 7.79
CA LEU A 111 -22.88 -19.92 6.74
C LEU A 111 -21.68 -20.09 5.80
N ALA A 112 -20.51 -20.41 6.35
CA ALA A 112 -19.29 -20.55 5.58
C ALA A 112 -19.38 -21.73 4.61
N SER A 113 -19.76 -22.90 5.13
CA SER A 113 -19.90 -24.13 4.34
C SER A 113 -21.02 -24.01 3.30
N THR A 114 -22.13 -23.35 3.65
CA THR A 114 -23.23 -23.05 2.71
C THR A 114 -22.79 -22.15 1.56
N VAL A 115 -22.09 -21.05 1.85
CA VAL A 115 -21.60 -20.13 0.80
C VAL A 115 -20.55 -20.79 -0.08
N LEU A 116 -19.65 -21.58 0.50
CA LEU A 116 -18.63 -22.32 -0.25
C LEU A 116 -19.23 -23.39 -1.16
N LEU A 117 -20.35 -24.00 -0.77
CA LEU A 117 -21.09 -24.94 -1.62
C LEU A 117 -21.88 -24.22 -2.72
N ALA A 118 -22.44 -23.05 -2.43
CA ALA A 118 -23.32 -22.33 -3.34
C ALA A 118 -22.61 -21.40 -4.34
N THR A 119 -21.32 -21.09 -4.13
CA THR A 119 -20.59 -20.13 -4.96
C THR A 119 -20.12 -20.73 -6.28
N GLU A 120 -20.32 -19.99 -7.36
CA GLU A 120 -19.72 -20.27 -8.68
C GLU A 120 -18.41 -19.49 -8.89
N ARG A 121 -17.98 -18.73 -7.87
CA ARG A 121 -16.77 -17.90 -7.93
C ARG A 121 -15.55 -18.75 -7.64
N ARG A 122 -14.39 -18.29 -8.12
CA ARG A 122 -13.11 -18.95 -7.82
C ARG A 122 -12.87 -18.92 -6.31
N ILE A 123 -12.36 -20.03 -5.80
CA ILE A 123 -12.03 -20.21 -4.38
C ILE A 123 -10.52 -20.40 -4.24
N LEU A 124 -9.90 -19.62 -3.36
CA LEU A 124 -8.51 -19.77 -2.94
C LEU A 124 -8.46 -20.22 -1.48
N LEU A 125 -7.92 -21.40 -1.23
CA LEU A 125 -7.71 -21.93 0.12
C LEU A 125 -6.27 -21.68 0.58
N ALA A 126 -6.12 -21.18 1.81
CA ALA A 126 -4.84 -21.07 2.51
C ALA A 126 -4.83 -22.05 3.71
N PRO A 127 -4.43 -23.32 3.51
CA PRO A 127 -4.55 -24.33 4.56
C PRO A 127 -3.72 -24.01 5.80
N ALA A 128 -4.26 -24.34 6.97
CA ALA A 128 -3.55 -24.21 8.24
C ALA A 128 -3.98 -25.29 9.23
N MET A 129 -3.05 -26.14 9.64
CA MET A 129 -3.28 -27.22 10.60
C MET A 129 -1.96 -27.81 11.09
N ASN A 130 -2.04 -28.62 12.14
CA ASN A 130 -0.91 -29.40 12.64
C ASN A 130 -0.31 -30.30 11.52
N PRO A 131 1.01 -30.55 11.46
CA PRO A 131 1.64 -31.43 10.46
C PRO A 131 1.03 -32.82 10.40
N ALA A 132 0.70 -33.43 11.55
CA ALA A 132 0.07 -34.74 11.60
C ALA A 132 -1.33 -34.70 11.00
N MET A 133 -2.09 -33.62 11.21
CA MET A 133 -3.39 -33.41 10.55
C MET A 133 -3.23 -33.23 9.04
N TRP A 134 -2.21 -32.50 8.59
CA TRP A 134 -1.93 -32.29 7.16
C TRP A 134 -1.56 -33.60 6.46
N MET A 135 -0.73 -34.42 7.10
CA MET A 135 -0.28 -35.72 6.59
C MET A 135 -1.34 -36.81 6.71
N ASN A 136 -2.42 -36.58 7.46
CA ASN A 136 -3.50 -37.55 7.60
C ASN A 136 -4.11 -37.90 6.24
N ALA A 137 -4.33 -39.19 6.00
CA ALA A 137 -4.86 -39.69 4.74
C ALA A 137 -6.21 -39.06 4.34
N ALA A 138 -7.08 -38.74 5.30
CA ALA A 138 -8.35 -38.07 5.02
C ALA A 138 -8.12 -36.64 4.49
N THR A 139 -7.26 -35.86 5.15
CA THR A 139 -6.90 -34.51 4.72
C THR A 139 -6.23 -34.51 3.35
N ARG A 140 -5.31 -35.45 3.10
CA ARG A 140 -4.64 -35.58 1.80
C ARG A 140 -5.61 -35.91 0.67
N ARG A 141 -6.51 -36.87 0.88
CA ARG A 141 -7.59 -37.18 -0.08
C ARG A 141 -8.49 -35.96 -0.33
N ASN A 142 -8.84 -35.22 0.73
CA ASN A 142 -9.68 -34.04 0.60
C ASN A 142 -8.98 -32.93 -0.20
N PHE A 143 -7.70 -32.68 0.09
CA PHE A 143 -6.88 -31.73 -0.65
C PHE A 143 -6.81 -32.09 -2.14
N GLU A 144 -6.47 -33.34 -2.45
CA GLU A 144 -6.36 -33.84 -3.82
C GLU A 144 -7.70 -33.74 -4.56
N ARG A 145 -8.81 -34.06 -3.88
CA ARG A 145 -10.16 -33.94 -4.46
C ARG A 145 -10.51 -32.48 -4.76
N LEU A 146 -10.33 -31.57 -3.81
CA LEU A 146 -10.59 -30.15 -4.03
C LEU A 146 -9.74 -29.58 -5.15
N GLN A 147 -8.48 -30.01 -5.26
CA GLN A 147 -7.61 -29.61 -6.36
C GLN A 147 -8.13 -30.13 -7.71
N ALA A 148 -8.60 -31.38 -7.76
CA ALA A 148 -9.23 -31.95 -8.95
C ALA A 148 -10.54 -31.25 -9.33
N ASP A 149 -11.30 -30.77 -8.34
CA ASP A 149 -12.50 -29.97 -8.52
C ASP A 149 -12.20 -28.50 -8.92
N GLY A 150 -10.92 -28.15 -9.13
CA GLY A 150 -10.49 -26.84 -9.66
C GLY A 150 -10.27 -25.75 -8.60
N ILE A 151 -10.25 -26.11 -7.32
CA ILE A 151 -10.00 -25.17 -6.21
C ILE A 151 -8.52 -24.77 -6.16
N ALA A 152 -8.25 -23.48 -6.02
CA ALA A 152 -6.88 -22.96 -5.93
C ALA A 152 -6.35 -23.03 -4.49
N PHE A 153 -5.03 -23.20 -4.35
CA PHE A 153 -4.35 -23.31 -3.05
C PHE A 153 -3.13 -22.40 -2.96
N ILE A 154 -2.85 -21.93 -1.75
CA ILE A 154 -1.59 -21.28 -1.36
C ILE A 154 -1.09 -21.88 -0.04
N GLY A 155 0.12 -22.44 -0.05
CA GLY A 155 0.63 -23.24 1.05
C GLY A 155 -0.05 -24.61 1.19
N PRO A 156 -0.03 -25.21 2.39
CA PRO A 156 0.61 -24.72 3.61
C PRO A 156 2.15 -24.75 3.52
N GLU A 157 2.79 -23.93 4.34
CA GLU A 157 4.25 -23.82 4.44
C GLU A 157 4.83 -24.79 5.47
N ALA A 158 6.12 -25.09 5.34
CA ALA A 158 6.92 -25.73 6.38
C ALA A 158 7.32 -24.71 7.47
N GLY A 159 7.33 -25.13 8.73
CA GLY A 159 7.82 -24.30 9.83
C GLY A 159 7.61 -24.92 11.20
N GLU A 160 8.04 -24.20 12.24
CA GLU A 160 7.64 -24.48 13.62
C GLU A 160 6.16 -24.20 13.82
N MET A 161 5.52 -25.09 14.57
CA MET A 161 4.13 -24.97 14.98
C MET A 161 4.01 -24.18 16.30
N ALA A 162 2.78 -23.89 16.71
CA ALA A 162 2.52 -23.24 18.00
C ALA A 162 2.95 -24.12 19.19
N GLU A 163 2.97 -25.44 18.99
CA GLU A 163 3.44 -26.41 19.98
C GLU A 163 4.96 -26.59 19.87
N SER A 164 5.64 -26.50 21.03
CA SER A 164 7.09 -26.63 21.10
C SER A 164 7.53 -28.03 20.71
N GLY A 165 8.45 -28.13 19.74
CA GLY A 165 9.01 -29.40 19.27
C GLY A 165 8.37 -29.97 18.01
N GLU A 166 7.26 -29.40 17.52
CA GLU A 166 6.63 -29.82 16.28
C GLU A 166 7.04 -28.94 15.10
N ARG A 167 7.78 -29.54 14.15
CA ARG A 167 8.19 -28.93 12.88
C ARG A 167 7.65 -29.73 11.71
N GLY A 168 7.04 -29.06 10.74
CA GLY A 168 6.53 -29.74 9.56
C GLY A 168 5.71 -28.84 8.66
N VAL A 169 5.14 -29.44 7.61
CA VAL A 169 4.25 -28.77 6.66
C VAL A 169 2.86 -28.67 7.27
N GLY A 170 2.30 -27.45 7.31
CA GLY A 170 0.96 -27.22 7.89
C GLY A 170 0.69 -25.77 8.29
N ARG A 171 1.71 -24.91 8.25
CA ARG A 171 1.59 -23.51 8.63
C ARG A 171 0.89 -22.73 7.52
N MET A 172 -0.07 -21.87 7.88
CA MET A 172 -0.68 -20.93 6.93
C MET A 172 0.39 -20.05 6.28
N SER A 173 0.34 -19.88 4.95
CA SER A 173 1.17 -18.93 4.23
C SER A 173 1.00 -17.51 4.78
N GLU A 174 2.06 -16.71 4.65
CA GLU A 174 2.05 -15.34 5.17
C GLU A 174 1.03 -14.45 4.43
N PRO A 175 0.39 -13.47 5.11
CA PRO A 175 -0.65 -12.64 4.51
C PRO A 175 -0.27 -12.01 3.17
N LEU A 176 0.96 -11.53 3.01
CA LEU A 176 1.43 -10.96 1.74
C LEU A 176 1.55 -11.99 0.61
N ALA A 177 1.89 -13.24 0.92
CA ALA A 177 1.91 -14.32 -0.07
C ALA A 177 0.48 -14.67 -0.51
N ILE A 178 -0.47 -14.66 0.44
CA ILE A 178 -1.89 -14.84 0.12
C ILE A 178 -2.39 -13.70 -0.76
N VAL A 179 -2.02 -12.45 -0.49
CA VAL A 179 -2.37 -11.30 -1.35
C VAL A 179 -1.84 -11.46 -2.77
N ALA A 180 -0.59 -11.89 -2.94
CA ALA A 180 -0.03 -12.16 -4.26
C ALA A 180 -0.79 -13.30 -4.98
N ALA A 181 -1.22 -14.33 -4.24
CA ALA A 181 -2.07 -15.38 -4.77
C ALA A 181 -3.47 -14.88 -5.15
N VAL A 182 -4.06 -13.95 -4.38
CA VAL A 182 -5.32 -13.27 -4.73
C VAL A 182 -5.17 -12.51 -6.05
N GLU A 183 -4.15 -11.67 -6.18
CA GLU A 183 -3.86 -10.91 -7.40
C GLU A 183 -3.71 -11.85 -8.61
N LYS A 184 -2.94 -12.93 -8.45
CA LYS A 184 -2.78 -13.97 -9.48
C LYS A 184 -4.11 -14.63 -9.87
N ASN A 185 -5.01 -14.89 -8.92
CA ASN A 185 -6.29 -15.55 -9.21
C ASN A 185 -7.31 -14.61 -9.89
N LEU A 186 -7.27 -13.31 -9.55
CA LEU A 186 -8.15 -12.29 -10.10
C LEU A 186 -7.72 -11.81 -11.49
N PHE A 187 -6.42 -11.67 -11.72
CA PHE A 187 -5.88 -11.08 -12.95
C PHE A 187 -5.10 -12.06 -13.83
N GLY A 188 -4.80 -13.26 -13.32
CA GLY A 188 -3.86 -14.18 -13.93
C GLY A 188 -2.39 -13.84 -13.58
N LEU A 189 -1.46 -14.66 -14.06
CA LEU A 189 -0.14 -14.16 -14.43
C LEU A 189 -0.32 -13.26 -15.66
N PRO A 190 0.59 -12.30 -15.97
CA PRO A 190 0.57 -11.69 -17.31
C PRO A 190 0.43 -12.84 -18.31
N THR A 191 -0.58 -12.77 -19.18
CA THR A 191 -0.89 -13.87 -20.10
C THR A 191 0.42 -14.37 -20.69
N ARG A 192 0.65 -15.70 -20.67
CA ARG A 192 1.92 -16.31 -21.10
C ARG A 192 2.32 -15.87 -22.52
N ASP A 193 1.37 -15.29 -23.26
CA ASP A 193 1.54 -14.78 -24.61
C ASP A 193 1.49 -13.25 -24.75
N ALA A 194 1.42 -12.47 -23.66
CA ALA A 194 1.32 -11.00 -23.71
C ALA A 194 2.50 -10.37 -24.49
N LEU A 195 3.67 -11.00 -24.39
CA LEU A 195 4.89 -10.62 -25.09
C LEU A 195 5.35 -11.74 -26.04
N SER A 196 4.46 -12.66 -26.43
CA SER A 196 4.81 -13.71 -27.40
C SER A 196 5.28 -13.11 -28.72
N GLY A 197 6.37 -13.67 -29.25
CA GLY A 197 7.01 -13.17 -30.47
C GLY A 197 7.72 -11.83 -30.30
N LYS A 198 7.89 -11.33 -29.07
CA LYS A 198 8.68 -10.12 -28.78
C LYS A 198 10.06 -10.48 -28.27
N LYS A 199 11.07 -9.77 -28.77
CA LYS A 199 12.44 -9.87 -28.28
C LYS A 199 12.78 -8.69 -27.37
N ILE A 200 13.25 -8.96 -26.16
CA ILE A 200 13.52 -7.94 -25.14
C ILE A 200 14.96 -8.05 -24.65
N LEU A 201 15.68 -6.92 -24.73
CA LEU A 201 17.00 -6.76 -24.13
C LEU A 201 16.85 -6.21 -22.71
N VAL A 202 17.53 -6.80 -21.73
CA VAL A 202 17.58 -6.31 -20.35
C VAL A 202 19.03 -6.23 -19.89
N THR A 203 19.44 -5.12 -19.27
CA THR A 203 20.74 -5.04 -18.56
C THR A 203 20.54 -5.10 -17.06
N SER A 204 21.46 -5.74 -16.34
CA SER A 204 21.39 -5.92 -14.89
C SER A 204 22.76 -5.94 -14.23
N GLY A 205 22.80 -5.63 -12.93
CA GLY A 205 24.02 -5.71 -12.10
C GLY A 205 24.90 -4.46 -12.21
N PRO A 206 26.01 -4.41 -11.45
CA PRO A 206 27.01 -3.35 -11.59
C PRO A 206 27.97 -3.64 -12.76
N THR A 207 28.81 -2.68 -13.15
CA THR A 207 30.05 -2.98 -13.92
C THR A 207 31.27 -2.86 -13.01
N ARG A 208 32.35 -3.55 -13.34
CA ARG A 208 33.64 -3.52 -12.64
C ARG A 208 34.72 -3.04 -13.61
N GLU A 209 35.13 -1.79 -13.41
CA GLU A 209 36.16 -1.16 -14.24
C GLU A 209 37.55 -1.40 -13.60
N PRO A 210 38.41 -2.24 -14.20
CA PRO A 210 39.67 -2.62 -13.60
C PRO A 210 40.62 -1.41 -13.48
N ILE A 211 41.29 -1.32 -12.34
CA ILE A 211 42.39 -0.39 -12.09
C ILE A 211 43.72 -1.13 -12.31
N ASP A 212 43.81 -2.33 -11.72
CA ASP A 212 44.89 -3.30 -11.84
C ASP A 212 44.27 -4.72 -11.71
N PRO A 213 45.01 -5.83 -11.84
CA PRO A 213 44.43 -7.18 -11.78
C PRO A 213 43.77 -7.54 -10.43
N VAL A 214 43.88 -6.70 -9.41
CA VAL A 214 43.38 -6.95 -8.05
C VAL A 214 42.28 -5.95 -7.66
N ARG A 215 42.24 -4.77 -8.28
CA ARG A 215 41.36 -3.67 -7.89
C ARG A 215 40.53 -3.19 -9.05
N TYR A 216 39.29 -2.81 -8.78
CA TYR A 216 38.36 -2.25 -9.74
C TYR A 216 37.48 -1.17 -9.11
N ILE A 217 36.81 -0.39 -9.95
CA ILE A 217 35.78 0.59 -9.60
C ILE A 217 34.43 -0.03 -9.95
N SER A 218 33.46 0.07 -9.05
CA SER A 218 32.12 -0.51 -9.25
C SER A 218 31.09 0.31 -8.51
N ASN A 219 29.86 0.28 -9.01
CA ASN A 219 28.69 0.79 -8.30
C ASN A 219 28.09 -0.27 -7.39
N HIS A 220 27.38 0.15 -6.35
CA HIS A 220 26.60 -0.76 -5.54
C HIS A 220 25.34 -1.16 -6.33
N SER A 221 25.24 -2.42 -6.72
CA SER A 221 24.01 -2.97 -7.30
C SER A 221 23.90 -4.45 -7.00
N SER A 222 22.70 -4.88 -6.61
CA SER A 222 22.41 -6.30 -6.34
C SER A 222 21.94 -7.06 -7.58
N GLY A 223 21.64 -6.37 -8.69
CA GLY A 223 21.04 -6.95 -9.90
C GLY A 223 19.61 -7.45 -9.76
N LYS A 224 18.99 -7.38 -8.56
CA LYS A 224 17.67 -7.96 -8.29
C LYS A 224 16.58 -7.40 -9.22
N GLN A 225 16.61 -6.10 -9.52
CA GLN A 225 15.61 -5.45 -10.37
C GLN A 225 15.70 -5.94 -11.82
N GLY A 226 16.88 -5.87 -12.44
CA GLY A 226 17.08 -6.33 -13.81
C GLY A 226 16.77 -7.82 -13.99
N HIS A 227 17.22 -8.68 -13.07
CA HIS A 227 16.90 -10.12 -13.12
C HIS A 227 15.41 -10.41 -12.97
N ALA A 228 14.71 -9.69 -12.08
CA ALA A 228 13.27 -9.84 -11.91
C ALA A 228 12.51 -9.44 -13.18
N LEU A 229 12.89 -8.33 -13.81
CA LEU A 229 12.29 -7.87 -15.06
C LEU A 229 12.53 -8.85 -16.20
N ALA A 230 13.76 -9.37 -16.35
CA ALA A 230 14.08 -10.39 -17.36
C ALA A 230 13.25 -11.65 -17.17
N ARG A 231 13.14 -12.15 -15.93
CA ARG A 231 12.31 -13.31 -15.60
C ARG A 231 10.84 -13.07 -15.92
N MET A 232 10.29 -11.91 -15.56
CA MET A 232 8.88 -11.58 -15.81
C MET A 232 8.58 -11.44 -17.30
N ALA A 233 9.49 -10.84 -18.08
CA ALA A 233 9.35 -10.75 -19.53
C ALA A 233 9.34 -12.14 -20.19
N ALA A 234 10.23 -13.04 -19.78
CA ALA A 234 10.25 -14.41 -20.28
C ALA A 234 8.99 -15.21 -19.88
N GLN A 235 8.51 -15.03 -18.64
CA GLN A 235 7.25 -15.64 -18.18
C GLN A 235 6.02 -15.15 -18.96
N ALA A 236 6.07 -13.92 -19.48
CA ALA A 236 5.05 -13.34 -20.35
C ALA A 236 5.23 -13.69 -21.84
N GLY A 237 6.18 -14.58 -22.18
CA GLY A 237 6.35 -15.14 -23.52
C GLY A 237 7.40 -14.48 -24.40
N ALA A 238 8.15 -13.50 -23.89
CA ALA A 238 9.21 -12.84 -24.67
C ALA A 238 10.46 -13.72 -24.83
N GLU A 239 11.13 -13.58 -25.97
CA GLU A 239 12.53 -13.96 -26.11
C GLU A 239 13.40 -12.91 -25.40
N VAL A 240 14.04 -13.29 -24.29
CA VAL A 240 14.80 -12.33 -23.48
C VAL A 240 16.30 -12.57 -23.59
N VAL A 241 17.05 -11.50 -23.88
CA VAL A 241 18.50 -11.44 -23.73
C VAL A 241 18.83 -10.60 -22.51
N LEU A 242 19.43 -11.21 -21.48
CA LEU A 242 19.88 -10.54 -20.27
C LEU A 242 21.39 -10.32 -20.34
N VAL A 243 21.84 -9.08 -20.41
CA VAL A 243 23.26 -8.73 -20.26
C VAL A 243 23.52 -8.39 -18.79
N SER A 244 24.20 -9.28 -18.08
CA SER A 244 24.42 -9.16 -16.65
C SER A 244 25.88 -8.84 -16.32
N GLY A 245 26.07 -7.76 -15.56
CA GLY A 245 27.29 -7.56 -14.80
C GLY A 245 27.41 -8.53 -13.61
N PRO A 246 28.50 -8.50 -12.84
CA PRO A 246 28.78 -9.49 -11.81
C PRO A 246 27.83 -9.40 -10.61
N VAL A 247 27.02 -10.44 -10.42
CA VAL A 247 26.09 -10.60 -9.29
C VAL A 247 26.05 -12.06 -8.82
N ALA A 248 25.60 -12.31 -7.60
CA ALA A 248 25.45 -13.66 -7.04
C ALA A 248 24.05 -14.29 -7.33
N LEU A 249 23.27 -13.68 -8.23
CA LEU A 249 21.93 -14.17 -8.56
C LEU A 249 22.02 -15.28 -9.60
N PRO A 250 21.17 -16.33 -9.50
CA PRO A 250 21.11 -17.35 -10.54
C PRO A 250 20.48 -16.79 -11.82
N ASP A 251 20.90 -17.34 -12.95
CA ASP A 251 20.35 -17.00 -14.27
C ASP A 251 18.85 -17.35 -14.33
N PRO A 252 17.97 -16.44 -14.80
CA PRO A 252 16.56 -16.74 -14.91
C PRO A 252 16.28 -17.84 -15.94
N SER A 253 15.44 -18.81 -15.58
CA SER A 253 15.01 -19.87 -16.51
C SER A 253 14.31 -19.28 -17.74
N GLY A 254 14.64 -19.80 -18.93
CA GLY A 254 14.07 -19.34 -20.20
C GLY A 254 14.63 -18.01 -20.73
N VAL A 255 15.72 -17.51 -20.15
CA VAL A 255 16.40 -16.27 -20.55
C VAL A 255 17.80 -16.60 -21.09
N LYS A 256 18.21 -15.97 -22.20
CA LYS A 256 19.58 -16.03 -22.69
C LYS A 256 20.43 -15.01 -21.92
N THR A 257 21.20 -15.46 -20.93
CA THR A 257 22.06 -14.59 -20.14
C THR A 257 23.47 -14.50 -20.73
N ILE A 258 24.00 -13.27 -20.85
CA ILE A 258 25.37 -12.95 -21.26
C ILE A 258 26.04 -12.26 -20.08
N HIS A 259 27.08 -12.88 -19.53
CA HIS A 259 27.84 -12.33 -18.40
C HIS A 259 28.97 -11.44 -18.91
N VAL A 260 29.09 -10.25 -18.33
CA VAL A 260 30.10 -9.23 -18.67
C VAL A 260 30.68 -8.65 -17.37
N GLU A 261 31.87 -8.07 -17.43
CA GLU A 261 32.48 -7.39 -16.29
C GLU A 261 32.47 -5.86 -16.50
N THR A 262 32.83 -5.36 -17.68
CA THR A 262 33.04 -3.91 -17.92
C THR A 262 31.87 -3.22 -18.63
N ALA A 263 31.82 -1.89 -18.55
CA ALA A 263 30.86 -1.09 -19.32
C ALA A 263 31.01 -1.26 -20.84
N GLU A 264 32.24 -1.43 -21.35
CA GLU A 264 32.47 -1.66 -22.78
C GLU A 264 31.98 -3.02 -23.24
N GLU A 265 32.23 -4.07 -22.45
CA GLU A 265 31.68 -5.40 -22.71
C GLU A 265 30.15 -5.39 -22.67
N MET A 266 29.56 -4.69 -21.69
CA MET A 266 28.12 -4.53 -21.59
C MET A 266 27.52 -3.78 -22.78
N LEU A 267 28.21 -2.74 -23.29
CA LEU A 267 27.80 -2.07 -24.53
C LEU A 267 27.81 -3.04 -25.71
N ASN A 268 28.95 -3.70 -25.95
CA ASN A 268 29.13 -4.60 -27.08
C ASN A 268 28.10 -5.74 -27.06
N ALA A 269 27.84 -6.33 -25.87
CA ALA A 269 26.83 -7.35 -25.71
C ALA A 269 25.40 -6.83 -25.96
N SER A 270 25.12 -5.58 -25.56
CA SER A 270 23.83 -4.93 -25.79
C SER A 270 23.60 -4.64 -27.28
N GLU A 271 24.62 -4.18 -28.00
CA GLU A 271 24.54 -3.95 -29.45
C GLU A 271 24.36 -5.26 -30.22
N ASN A 272 25.12 -6.30 -29.86
CA ASN A 272 24.99 -7.63 -30.46
C ASN A 272 23.63 -8.31 -30.19
N ALA A 273 22.89 -7.85 -29.17
CA ALA A 273 21.55 -8.34 -28.89
C ALA A 273 20.48 -7.70 -29.79
N LEU A 274 20.79 -6.62 -30.53
CA LEU A 274 19.86 -5.98 -31.46
C LEU A 274 19.70 -6.82 -32.76
N PRO A 275 18.57 -6.70 -33.47
CA PRO A 275 17.38 -5.93 -33.12
C PRO A 275 16.61 -6.54 -31.94
N ALA A 276 15.91 -5.68 -31.19
CA ALA A 276 14.98 -6.03 -30.13
C ALA A 276 13.73 -5.13 -30.22
N ASP A 277 12.56 -5.63 -29.82
CA ASP A 277 11.34 -4.83 -29.76
C ASP A 277 11.41 -3.79 -28.63
N ALA A 278 12.01 -4.16 -27.49
CA ALA A 278 12.21 -3.29 -26.35
C ALA A 278 13.58 -3.53 -25.68
N ALA A 279 14.11 -2.48 -25.03
CA ALA A 279 15.32 -2.56 -24.23
C ALA A 279 15.14 -1.88 -22.85
N ILE A 280 15.57 -2.56 -21.79
CA ILE A 280 15.44 -2.13 -20.39
C ILE A 280 16.81 -2.03 -19.74
N PHE A 281 17.23 -0.81 -19.39
CA PHE A 281 18.56 -0.53 -18.85
C PHE A 281 18.54 -0.36 -17.33
N ALA A 282 18.54 -1.48 -16.61
CA ALA A 282 18.50 -1.52 -15.13
C ALA A 282 19.88 -1.77 -14.47
N ALA A 283 20.95 -1.93 -15.27
CA ALA A 283 22.31 -2.05 -14.76
C ALA A 283 22.81 -0.73 -14.14
N ALA A 284 23.63 -0.84 -13.09
CA ALA A 284 24.33 0.27 -12.46
C ALA A 284 25.74 0.38 -13.05
N VAL A 285 25.83 0.96 -14.24
CA VAL A 285 27.07 1.13 -15.00
C VAL A 285 27.94 2.22 -14.36
N ALA A 286 29.24 1.98 -14.21
CA ALA A 286 30.17 2.98 -13.70
C ALA A 286 30.41 4.10 -14.74
N ASP A 287 30.30 5.36 -14.31
CA ASP A 287 30.46 6.54 -15.19
C ASP A 287 31.91 6.75 -15.67
N TRP A 288 32.89 6.26 -14.89
CA TRP A 288 34.32 6.43 -15.18
C TRP A 288 35.08 5.11 -15.10
N ARG A 289 36.14 5.02 -15.90
CA ARG A 289 37.17 3.97 -15.88
C ARG A 289 38.57 4.57 -15.78
N VAL A 290 39.58 3.74 -15.51
CA VAL A 290 40.98 4.19 -15.56
C VAL A 290 41.45 4.25 -17.01
N SER A 291 42.02 5.39 -17.40
CA SER A 291 42.51 5.64 -18.78
C SER A 291 43.63 4.71 -19.23
N LYS A 292 44.43 4.18 -18.30
CA LYS A 292 45.47 3.18 -18.54
C LYS A 292 45.40 2.11 -17.46
N GLU A 293 44.86 0.96 -17.80
CA GLU A 293 44.87 -0.21 -16.91
C GLU A 293 46.31 -0.65 -16.65
N ALA A 294 46.68 -0.79 -15.38
CA ALA A 294 48.01 -1.28 -15.02
C ALA A 294 48.03 -2.80 -15.18
N ALA A 295 48.92 -3.33 -16.03
CA ALA A 295 49.07 -4.79 -16.21
C ALA A 295 49.58 -5.52 -14.95
N GLN A 296 50.12 -4.77 -13.98
CA GLN A 296 50.62 -5.31 -12.72
C GLN A 296 50.03 -4.53 -11.54
N LYS A 297 49.85 -5.22 -10.41
CA LYS A 297 49.41 -4.61 -9.15
C LYS A 297 50.26 -3.39 -8.82
N MET A 298 49.61 -2.23 -8.68
CA MET A 298 50.32 -1.01 -8.32
C MET A 298 50.96 -1.16 -6.93
N LYS A 299 52.29 -1.05 -6.90
CA LYS A 299 53.09 -1.13 -5.68
C LYS A 299 52.99 0.18 -4.90
N LYS A 300 52.99 0.07 -3.56
CA LYS A 300 53.06 1.24 -2.67
C LYS A 300 54.42 1.91 -2.85
N GLN A 301 54.44 3.18 -3.25
CA GLN A 301 55.64 4.00 -3.21
C GLN A 301 55.68 4.73 -1.87
N GLU A 302 56.83 4.69 -1.19
CA GLU A 302 56.98 5.31 0.13
C GLU A 302 56.79 6.83 0.03
N GLY A 303 55.88 7.38 0.83
CA GLY A 303 55.60 8.82 0.90
C GLY A 303 54.79 9.42 -0.27
N LYS A 304 54.34 8.64 -1.27
CA LYS A 304 53.54 9.16 -2.41
C LYS A 304 52.17 8.48 -2.51
N LEU A 305 51.12 9.28 -2.64
CA LEU A 305 49.78 8.80 -2.97
C LEU A 305 49.75 8.33 -4.44
N PRO A 306 49.10 7.19 -4.76
CA PRO A 306 48.89 6.78 -6.13
C PRO A 306 47.96 7.78 -6.85
N SER A 307 48.33 8.18 -8.05
CA SER A 307 47.50 9.01 -8.92
C SER A 307 46.81 8.14 -9.97
N LEU A 308 45.49 8.28 -10.12
CA LEU A 308 44.71 7.63 -11.15
C LEU A 308 44.21 8.68 -12.15
N SER A 309 44.36 8.40 -13.44
CA SER A 309 43.80 9.22 -14.51
C SER A 309 42.55 8.54 -15.05
N PHE A 310 41.42 9.23 -15.01
CA PHE A 310 40.11 8.70 -15.40
C PHE A 310 39.75 9.04 -16.85
N ALA A 311 38.96 8.17 -17.47
CA ALA A 311 38.25 8.42 -18.72
C ALA A 311 36.76 8.11 -18.51
N GLU A 312 35.88 8.77 -19.25
CA GLU A 312 34.44 8.48 -19.22
C GLU A 312 34.15 7.14 -19.90
N ASN A 313 33.21 6.39 -19.32
CA ASN A 313 32.70 5.17 -19.93
C ASN A 313 31.64 5.45 -20.99
N PRO A 314 31.42 4.51 -21.93
CA PRO A 314 30.38 4.68 -22.92
C PRO A 314 28.98 4.69 -22.29
N ASP A 315 28.13 5.56 -22.82
CA ASP A 315 26.75 5.73 -22.37
C ASP A 315 25.82 4.72 -23.05
N ILE A 316 25.79 3.49 -22.54
CA ILE A 316 25.06 2.35 -23.14
C ILE A 316 23.60 2.71 -23.48
N LEU A 317 22.90 3.35 -22.54
CA LEU A 317 21.50 3.75 -22.73
C LEU A 317 21.36 4.72 -23.91
N ALA A 318 22.24 5.72 -24.01
CA ALA A 318 22.18 6.71 -25.08
C ALA A 318 22.65 6.16 -26.43
N THR A 319 23.60 5.22 -26.44
CA THR A 319 24.05 4.55 -27.66
C THR A 319 22.92 3.74 -28.27
N ILE A 320 22.26 2.89 -27.47
CA ILE A 320 21.17 2.03 -27.96
C ILE A 320 19.92 2.85 -28.31
N SER A 321 19.59 3.88 -27.54
CA SER A 321 18.43 4.75 -27.81
C SER A 321 18.56 5.62 -29.06
N ARG A 322 19.79 5.85 -29.53
CA ARG A 322 20.09 6.63 -30.74
C ARG A 322 20.62 5.77 -31.88
N HIS A 323 20.56 4.45 -31.73
CA HIS A 323 21.07 3.55 -32.74
C HIS A 323 20.36 3.81 -34.08
N SER A 324 21.13 4.12 -35.12
CA SER A 324 20.59 4.66 -36.39
C SER A 324 19.56 3.75 -37.06
N ASN A 325 19.84 2.44 -37.11
CA ASN A 325 19.01 1.49 -37.88
C ASN A 325 18.30 0.42 -37.03
N LEU A 326 18.73 0.20 -35.79
CA LEU A 326 18.29 -0.91 -34.95
C LEU A 326 17.79 -0.46 -33.57
N ARG A 327 17.44 0.82 -33.42
CA ARG A 327 16.85 1.32 -32.17
C ARG A 327 15.61 0.49 -31.82
N PRO A 328 15.52 -0.08 -30.60
CA PRO A 328 14.29 -0.73 -30.14
C PRO A 328 13.10 0.21 -30.20
N ARG A 329 11.88 -0.32 -30.35
CA ARG A 329 10.66 0.51 -30.39
C ARG A 329 10.35 1.16 -29.04
N LEU A 330 10.76 0.51 -27.96
CA LEU A 330 10.63 1.01 -26.61
C LEU A 330 11.98 0.89 -25.87
N VAL A 331 12.51 2.02 -25.41
CA VAL A 331 13.75 2.11 -24.64
C VAL A 331 13.46 2.67 -23.26
N ILE A 332 13.75 1.88 -22.23
CA ILE A 332 13.47 2.20 -20.83
C ILE A 332 14.79 2.35 -20.08
N GLY A 333 15.04 3.53 -19.50
CA GLY A 333 16.17 3.76 -18.61
C GLY A 333 15.75 3.76 -17.13
N PHE A 334 16.73 3.67 -16.24
CA PHE A 334 16.53 3.82 -14.80
C PHE A 334 17.20 5.08 -14.27
N ALA A 335 16.59 5.70 -13.26
CA ALA A 335 17.17 6.80 -12.50
C ALA A 335 17.09 6.49 -11.00
N ALA A 336 18.17 6.81 -10.31
CA ALA A 336 18.30 6.68 -8.86
C ALA A 336 18.78 8.05 -8.37
N GLU A 337 17.89 8.84 -7.76
CA GLU A 337 18.22 10.19 -7.30
C GLU A 337 17.75 10.38 -5.86
N THR A 338 18.48 11.19 -5.10
CA THR A 338 18.14 11.53 -3.71
C THR A 338 17.32 12.81 -3.61
N GLU A 339 17.33 13.65 -4.64
CA GLU A 339 16.67 14.96 -4.68
C GLU A 339 16.11 15.24 -6.08
N ASN A 340 15.02 16.00 -6.17
CA ASN A 340 14.39 16.45 -7.42
C ASN A 340 14.20 15.33 -8.48
N LEU A 341 13.84 14.12 -7.99
CA LEU A 341 13.81 12.87 -8.76
C LEU A 341 13.08 12.98 -10.10
N ILE A 342 11.89 13.58 -10.13
CA ILE A 342 11.06 13.70 -11.35
C ILE A 342 11.70 14.62 -12.38
N ASP A 343 12.23 15.77 -11.96
CA ASP A 343 12.83 16.73 -12.88
C ASP A 343 14.15 16.21 -13.42
N ASN A 344 14.97 15.57 -12.58
CA ASN A 344 16.19 14.87 -12.99
C ASN A 344 15.87 13.72 -13.96
N ALA A 345 14.81 12.95 -13.71
CA ALA A 345 14.35 11.91 -14.61
C ALA A 345 13.89 12.47 -15.96
N ARG A 346 13.20 13.61 -16.02
CA ARG A 346 12.82 14.28 -17.28
C ARG A 346 14.04 14.76 -18.06
N VAL A 347 15.02 15.36 -17.38
CA VAL A 347 16.29 15.77 -18.01
C VAL A 347 17.01 14.54 -18.55
N LYS A 348 17.08 13.44 -17.78
CA LYS A 348 17.70 12.18 -18.22
C LYS A 348 16.97 11.57 -19.41
N LEU A 349 15.64 11.58 -19.43
CA LEU A 349 14.82 11.08 -20.52
C LEU A 349 15.20 11.74 -21.85
N ASN A 350 15.18 13.07 -21.89
CA ASN A 350 15.53 13.85 -23.08
C ASN A 350 17.01 13.72 -23.44
N ARG A 351 17.91 13.87 -22.45
CA ARG A 351 19.37 13.80 -22.67
C ARG A 351 19.82 12.43 -23.13
N LYS A 352 19.13 11.34 -22.77
CA LYS A 352 19.49 9.97 -23.15
C LYS A 352 18.63 9.45 -24.32
N GLY A 353 17.63 10.18 -24.79
CA GLY A 353 16.78 9.77 -25.94
C GLY A 353 15.92 8.53 -25.69
N CYS A 354 15.65 8.19 -24.43
CA CYS A 354 14.81 7.06 -24.06
C CYS A 354 13.33 7.45 -24.04
N ASP A 355 12.47 6.45 -24.15
CA ASP A 355 11.02 6.66 -24.16
C ASP A 355 10.52 6.83 -22.73
N TRP A 356 10.98 5.97 -21.82
CA TRP A 356 10.59 5.96 -20.41
C TRP A 356 11.83 6.00 -19.49
N ILE A 357 11.68 6.66 -18.33
CA ILE A 357 12.60 6.55 -17.20
C ILE A 357 11.84 6.01 -15.98
N VAL A 358 12.31 4.89 -15.43
CA VAL A 358 11.88 4.38 -14.14
C VAL A 358 12.76 5.00 -13.06
N ALA A 359 12.19 5.94 -12.31
CA ALA A 359 12.88 6.75 -11.32
C ALA A 359 12.55 6.27 -9.90
N ASN A 360 13.57 5.87 -9.15
CA ASN A 360 13.44 5.46 -7.76
C ASN A 360 14.13 6.48 -6.85
N ASP A 361 13.48 6.87 -5.76
CA ASP A 361 14.12 7.65 -4.70
C ASP A 361 15.15 6.77 -3.97
N VAL A 362 16.39 7.24 -3.87
CA VAL A 362 17.50 6.53 -3.20
C VAL A 362 18.07 7.28 -1.99
N SER A 363 17.34 8.29 -1.47
CA SER A 363 17.71 9.05 -0.27
C SER A 363 17.86 8.16 0.98
N THR A 364 18.70 8.57 1.93
CA THR A 364 18.97 7.82 3.17
C THR A 364 17.67 7.50 3.92
N GLY A 365 17.33 6.20 4.01
CA GLY A 365 16.05 5.70 4.54
C GLY A 365 15.18 4.95 3.51
N THR A 366 15.53 5.04 2.22
CA THR A 366 14.87 4.32 1.12
C THR A 366 15.59 3.01 0.75
N SER A 367 14.84 2.07 0.18
CA SER A 367 15.12 0.61 0.08
C SER A 367 15.96 0.20 -1.10
N THR A 368 16.56 1.14 -1.80
CA THR A 368 17.41 0.87 -2.95
C THR A 368 18.79 0.37 -2.52
N PHE A 369 19.19 0.65 -1.26
CA PHE A 369 20.33 0.04 -0.56
C PHE A 369 20.01 -0.48 0.86
N GLY A 370 18.76 -0.91 1.11
CA GLY A 370 18.38 -1.56 2.38
C GLY A 370 17.48 -0.77 3.36
N GLY A 371 16.91 0.39 2.98
CA GLY A 371 15.82 1.07 3.71
C GLY A 371 14.39 0.52 3.45
N THR A 372 13.34 1.27 3.83
CA THR A 372 11.94 0.76 3.92
C THR A 372 10.88 1.45 3.05
N SER A 373 11.26 2.44 2.23
CA SER A 373 10.41 3.08 1.20
C SER A 373 11.10 3.04 -0.16
N ASN A 374 10.40 2.70 -1.25
CA ASN A 374 10.83 2.77 -2.66
C ASN A 374 9.56 3.13 -3.44
N GLU A 375 9.19 4.39 -3.45
CA GLU A 375 8.22 4.89 -4.44
C GLU A 375 8.91 4.89 -5.81
N VAL A 376 8.24 4.33 -6.81
CA VAL A 376 8.76 4.22 -8.18
C VAL A 376 7.94 5.13 -9.07
N HIS A 377 8.59 6.02 -9.80
CA HIS A 377 7.93 6.90 -10.76
C HIS A 377 8.31 6.49 -12.19
N ILE A 378 7.31 6.28 -13.04
CA ILE A 378 7.52 6.13 -14.48
C ILE A 378 7.36 7.52 -15.12
N VAL A 379 8.46 8.05 -15.61
CA VAL A 379 8.51 9.32 -16.32
C VAL A 379 8.54 9.05 -17.81
N THR A 380 7.60 9.65 -18.54
CA THR A 380 7.47 9.56 -20.01
C THR A 380 7.45 10.96 -20.62
N ALA A 381 7.55 11.06 -21.94
CA ALA A 381 7.38 12.34 -22.64
C ALA A 381 6.01 13.00 -22.40
N THR A 382 4.97 12.19 -22.15
CA THR A 382 3.58 12.65 -21.99
C THR A 382 3.17 12.91 -20.54
N GLY A 383 3.96 12.47 -19.56
CA GLY A 383 3.57 12.61 -18.15
C GLY A 383 4.38 11.74 -17.19
N VAL A 384 3.99 11.81 -15.92
CA VAL A 384 4.61 11.06 -14.82
C VAL A 384 3.54 10.23 -14.13
N GLU A 385 3.80 8.94 -13.97
CA GLU A 385 2.97 7.99 -13.23
C GLU A 385 3.72 7.53 -11.98
N SER A 386 3.12 7.67 -10.80
CA SER A 386 3.69 7.19 -9.53
C SER A 386 3.09 5.84 -9.15
N LEU A 387 3.95 4.84 -8.93
CA LEU A 387 3.59 3.51 -8.46
C LEU A 387 3.87 3.41 -6.94
N ALA A 388 2.81 3.28 -6.14
CA ALA A 388 2.91 3.09 -4.69
C ALA A 388 3.32 1.64 -4.32
N GLN A 389 4.05 1.46 -3.21
CA GLN A 389 4.63 0.18 -2.80
C GLN A 389 3.63 -0.94 -2.43
N ALA A 390 4.04 -2.17 -2.78
CA ALA A 390 3.89 -3.37 -1.94
C ALA A 390 5.18 -3.56 -1.09
N LYS A 391 5.06 -3.64 0.24
CA LYS A 391 6.21 -3.85 1.15
C LYS A 391 6.87 -5.21 0.92
N GLN A 392 8.19 -5.24 0.68
CA GLN A 392 9.01 -6.46 0.81
C GLN A 392 9.22 -6.77 2.29
N GLY A 393 8.88 -7.99 2.71
CA GLY A 393 9.13 -8.47 4.07
C GLY A 393 10.58 -8.89 4.26
N SER A 394 11.28 -8.26 5.19
CA SER A 394 12.50 -8.79 5.80
C SER A 394 12.26 -8.92 7.30
N GLY A 395 12.27 -10.17 7.79
CA GLY A 395 12.12 -10.49 9.21
C GLY A 395 13.42 -10.33 10.00
N GLY A 396 13.26 -10.13 11.31
CA GLY A 396 14.20 -10.57 12.35
C GLY A 396 15.29 -9.60 12.79
N GLY A 397 15.04 -8.82 13.85
CA GLY A 397 16.07 -8.14 14.64
C GLY A 397 15.48 -7.29 15.79
N LYS A 398 15.75 -7.67 17.04
CA LYS A 398 15.28 -7.04 18.29
C LYS A 398 15.73 -5.57 18.45
N PRO A 399 15.03 -4.75 19.27
CA PRO A 399 15.20 -3.30 19.30
C PRO A 399 16.43 -2.89 20.11
N ARG A 400 17.25 -1.99 19.55
CA ARG A 400 18.14 -1.14 20.32
C ARG A 400 17.53 0.26 20.37
N GLU A 401 17.25 0.71 21.58
CA GLU A 401 16.96 2.10 21.89
C GLU A 401 18.11 2.98 21.41
N LYS A 402 17.80 3.99 20.58
CA LYS A 402 18.32 5.36 20.71
C LYS A 402 17.69 6.28 19.66
N ASN A 403 17.11 7.35 20.20
CA ASN A 403 16.84 8.66 19.62
C ASN A 403 15.73 8.79 18.56
N CYS A 404 14.60 9.28 19.05
CA CYS A 404 13.60 10.07 18.33
C CYS A 404 14.24 11.08 17.37
N SER A 405 13.89 10.98 16.09
CA SER A 405 13.43 12.10 15.25
C SER A 405 13.16 11.59 13.82
N ASN A 406 12.10 12.11 13.23
CA ASN A 406 11.74 12.05 11.80
C ASN A 406 10.91 10.84 11.33
N PHE A 407 9.63 10.82 11.75
CA PHE A 407 8.55 10.34 10.89
C PHE A 407 8.50 11.19 9.61
N GLY A 408 8.39 10.53 8.45
CA GLY A 408 8.44 11.13 7.13
C GLY A 408 7.47 12.30 6.97
N ARG A 409 8.02 13.45 6.58
CA ARG A 409 7.25 14.59 6.09
C ARG A 409 6.54 14.15 4.80
N HIS A 410 5.25 13.82 4.90
CA HIS A 410 4.33 14.18 3.82
C HIS A 410 4.65 15.63 3.46
N LYS A 411 4.78 15.95 2.17
CA LYS A 411 4.92 17.34 1.72
C LYS A 411 3.74 18.09 2.32
N MET A 412 3.96 18.75 3.47
CA MET A 412 2.91 19.41 4.22
C MET A 412 2.34 20.41 3.24
N SER A 413 1.08 20.24 2.86
CA SER A 413 0.36 21.33 2.26
C SER A 413 0.33 22.40 3.34
N ALA A 414 1.18 23.42 3.18
CA ALA A 414 1.32 24.46 4.17
C ALA A 414 0.03 25.29 4.13
N VAL A 415 -0.73 25.25 5.22
CA VAL A 415 -1.85 26.18 5.41
C VAL A 415 -1.25 27.45 6.02
N SER A 416 -1.25 28.54 5.27
CA SER A 416 -0.87 29.84 5.83
C SER A 416 -1.95 30.30 6.81
N PHE A 417 -1.56 30.91 7.93
CA PHE A 417 -2.49 31.51 8.87
C PHE A 417 -1.92 32.83 9.39
N THR A 418 -2.78 33.69 9.90
CA THR A 418 -2.41 34.92 10.60
C THR A 418 -3.19 35.06 11.90
N ARG A 419 -2.74 35.95 12.78
CA ARG A 419 -3.34 36.22 14.08
C ARG A 419 -3.91 37.63 14.14
N LEU A 420 -5.12 37.75 14.68
CA LEU A 420 -5.70 39.04 15.07
C LEU A 420 -5.08 39.54 16.39
N ASP A 421 -5.21 40.84 16.65
CA ASP A 421 -4.57 41.48 17.81
C ASP A 421 -4.89 40.79 19.15
N HIS A 422 -6.15 40.40 19.36
CA HIS A 422 -6.59 39.71 20.58
C HIS A 422 -6.14 38.26 20.71
N GLY A 423 -5.43 37.70 19.72
CA GLY A 423 -4.85 36.36 19.73
C GLY A 423 -3.33 36.31 19.51
N LYS A 424 -2.65 37.45 19.39
CA LYS A 424 -1.21 37.51 19.02
C LYS A 424 -0.30 36.77 20.01
N ASP A 425 -0.58 36.88 21.30
CA ASP A 425 0.14 36.26 22.43
C ASP A 425 -0.17 34.78 22.64
N LEU A 426 -1.17 34.22 21.96
CA LEU A 426 -1.56 32.81 22.11
C LEU A 426 -0.66 31.88 21.26
N PRO A 427 -0.48 30.61 21.67
CA PRO A 427 0.31 29.65 20.90
C PRO A 427 -0.30 29.37 19.52
N ALA A 428 0.55 29.00 18.56
CA ALA A 428 0.06 28.52 17.28
C ALA A 428 -0.58 27.13 17.47
N PRO A 429 -1.60 26.77 16.67
CA PRO A 429 -2.06 25.39 16.63
C PRO A 429 -0.93 24.47 16.18
N GLU A 430 -0.64 23.43 16.97
CA GLU A 430 0.39 22.45 16.69
C GLU A 430 -0.13 21.03 16.98
N TYR A 431 0.45 20.04 16.30
CA TYR A 431 0.16 18.63 16.57
C TYR A 431 0.84 18.22 17.87
N ALA A 432 0.06 17.81 18.87
CA ALA A 432 0.59 17.44 20.18
C ALA A 432 1.50 16.19 20.16
N THR A 433 1.30 15.30 19.18
CA THR A 433 2.14 14.09 18.97
C THR A 433 2.27 13.80 17.48
N ALA A 434 3.26 12.98 17.10
CA ALA A 434 3.47 12.57 15.70
C ALA A 434 2.29 11.81 15.07
N GLY A 435 1.39 11.24 15.89
CA GLY A 435 0.18 10.55 15.44
C GLY A 435 -1.11 11.36 15.60
N ALA A 436 -1.04 12.61 16.05
CA ALA A 436 -2.23 13.44 16.25
C ALA A 436 -2.85 13.84 14.91
N ALA A 437 -4.16 13.63 14.76
CA ALA A 437 -4.90 13.95 13.54
C ALA A 437 -5.33 15.43 13.46
N GLY A 438 -5.42 16.13 14.59
CA GLY A 438 -5.84 17.52 14.67
C GLY A 438 -4.95 18.36 15.60
N MET A 439 -5.07 19.68 15.46
CA MET A 439 -4.33 20.67 16.26
C MET A 439 -5.30 21.37 17.21
N ASP A 440 -4.91 21.54 18.47
CA ASP A 440 -5.77 22.19 19.47
C ASP A 440 -6.00 23.68 19.10
N LEU A 441 -7.26 24.12 19.15
CA LEU A 441 -7.66 25.52 19.07
C LEU A 441 -7.91 26.06 20.48
N VAL A 442 -7.39 27.25 20.77
CA VAL A 442 -7.49 27.90 22.08
C VAL A 442 -8.43 29.10 22.06
N ALA A 443 -9.04 29.40 23.21
CA ALA A 443 -9.93 30.54 23.39
C ALA A 443 -9.13 31.86 23.46
N ALA A 444 -9.46 32.81 22.59
CA ALA A 444 -8.90 34.16 22.56
C ALA A 444 -9.83 35.18 23.21
N VAL A 445 -10.45 34.82 24.33
CA VAL A 445 -11.25 35.73 25.17
C VAL A 445 -10.33 36.67 25.98
N PRO A 446 -10.81 37.84 26.44
CA PRO A 446 -10.05 38.72 27.32
C PRO A 446 -9.63 38.02 28.62
N ALA A 447 -8.39 38.22 29.08
CA ALA A 447 -7.92 37.63 30.33
C ALA A 447 -8.64 38.17 31.58
N SER A 448 -9.08 39.44 31.51
CA SER A 448 -9.83 40.11 32.58
C SER A 448 -11.31 39.69 32.66
N GLU A 449 -11.82 39.00 31.64
CA GLU A 449 -13.23 38.66 31.52
C GLU A 449 -13.40 37.27 30.87
N PRO A 450 -13.20 36.18 31.64
CA PRO A 450 -13.50 34.82 31.19
C PRO A 450 -14.97 34.67 30.79
N LEU A 451 -15.23 33.88 29.75
CA LEU A 451 -16.59 33.66 29.27
C LEU A 451 -17.27 32.56 30.09
N GLN A 452 -18.38 32.88 30.76
CA GLN A 452 -19.20 31.90 31.46
C GLN A 452 -20.25 31.29 30.53
N LEU A 453 -20.17 29.98 30.30
CA LEU A 453 -21.13 29.23 29.50
C LEU A 453 -22.09 28.46 30.42
N LEU A 454 -23.27 29.03 30.65
CA LEU A 454 -24.30 28.45 31.51
C LEU A 454 -24.86 27.12 30.94
N PRO A 455 -25.44 26.24 31.77
CA PRO A 455 -26.15 25.04 31.33
C PRO A 455 -27.16 25.32 30.21
N GLY A 456 -27.12 24.54 29.12
CA GLY A 456 -27.95 24.74 27.92
C GLY A 456 -27.56 25.97 27.07
N GLY A 457 -26.60 26.77 27.52
CA GLY A 457 -26.10 27.95 26.83
C GLY A 457 -25.21 27.61 25.64
N ARG A 458 -25.09 28.57 24.72
CA ARG A 458 -24.18 28.51 23.57
C ARG A 458 -23.45 29.83 23.38
N ALA A 459 -22.21 29.77 22.92
CA ALA A 459 -21.43 30.95 22.61
C ALA A 459 -20.46 30.70 21.44
N ALA A 460 -20.24 31.73 20.63
CA ALA A 460 -19.18 31.73 19.61
C ALA A 460 -17.89 32.25 20.26
N VAL A 461 -16.95 31.35 20.52
CA VAL A 461 -15.69 31.67 21.19
C VAL A 461 -14.62 32.02 20.15
N PRO A 462 -14.03 33.22 20.19
CA PRO A 462 -12.99 33.62 19.26
C PRO A 462 -11.70 32.80 19.47
N THR A 463 -10.98 32.50 18.40
CA THR A 463 -9.63 31.91 18.49
C THR A 463 -8.52 32.88 18.12
N GLY A 464 -8.85 34.05 17.57
CA GLY A 464 -7.89 35.02 17.06
C GLY A 464 -7.12 34.54 15.82
N LEU A 465 -7.58 33.50 15.13
CA LEU A 465 -6.89 32.87 13.99
C LEU A 465 -7.68 33.05 12.70
N ILE A 466 -6.96 33.36 11.62
CA ILE A 466 -7.48 33.37 10.25
C ILE A 466 -6.61 32.41 9.43
N PHE A 467 -7.21 31.50 8.69
CA PHE A 467 -6.51 30.53 7.84
C PHE A 467 -6.71 30.86 6.35
N ALA A 468 -5.66 30.67 5.56
CA ALA A 468 -5.73 30.60 4.10
C ALA A 468 -5.62 29.13 3.69
N ILE A 469 -6.76 28.44 3.73
CA ILE A 469 -6.87 27.02 3.42
C ILE A 469 -6.74 26.83 1.89
N PRO A 470 -5.90 25.90 1.41
CA PRO A 470 -5.75 25.63 -0.02
C PRO A 470 -7.05 25.15 -0.67
N GLU A 471 -7.24 25.46 -1.95
CA GLU A 471 -8.36 24.93 -2.75
C GLU A 471 -8.37 23.39 -2.74
N GLY A 472 -9.56 22.80 -2.66
CA GLY A 472 -9.73 21.35 -2.52
C GLY A 472 -9.52 20.81 -1.10
N PHE A 473 -9.35 21.70 -0.11
CA PHE A 473 -9.34 21.37 1.31
C PHE A 473 -10.39 22.18 2.08
N GLU A 474 -10.86 21.62 3.18
CA GLU A 474 -11.64 22.32 4.20
C GLU A 474 -10.93 22.22 5.56
N GLY A 475 -11.22 23.16 6.45
CA GLY A 475 -10.87 23.07 7.87
C GLY A 475 -12.06 22.53 8.66
N GLN A 476 -11.88 21.47 9.43
CA GLN A 476 -12.93 20.87 10.24
C GLN A 476 -12.67 21.14 11.72
N VAL A 477 -13.50 21.97 12.35
CA VAL A 477 -13.49 22.21 13.79
C VAL A 477 -14.27 21.09 14.48
N ARG A 478 -13.59 20.31 15.31
CA ARG A 478 -14.14 19.13 15.99
C ARG A 478 -14.08 19.30 17.52
N PRO A 479 -15.02 18.69 18.26
CA PRO A 479 -15.00 18.70 19.71
C PRO A 479 -13.79 17.93 20.26
N ARG A 480 -13.38 18.28 21.47
CA ARG A 480 -12.39 17.52 22.25
C ARG A 480 -13.14 16.53 23.13
N SER A 481 -12.86 15.23 22.97
CA SER A 481 -13.54 14.17 23.72
C SER A 481 -13.46 14.37 25.24
N GLY A 482 -12.32 14.86 25.74
CA GLY A 482 -12.13 15.15 27.16
C GLY A 482 -13.04 16.27 27.68
N LEU A 483 -13.28 17.32 26.89
CA LEU A 483 -14.13 18.44 27.29
C LEU A 483 -15.62 18.06 27.24
N ALA A 484 -16.00 17.29 26.22
CA ALA A 484 -17.36 16.75 26.08
C ALA A 484 -17.68 15.76 27.21
N LEU A 485 -16.76 14.85 27.55
CA LEU A 485 -16.97 13.83 28.57
C LEU A 485 -16.94 14.39 29.99
N LYS A 486 -16.01 15.31 30.30
CA LYS A 486 -15.79 15.78 31.68
C LYS A 486 -16.67 16.96 32.07
N ASN A 487 -17.00 17.81 31.10
CA ASN A 487 -17.65 19.10 31.36
C ASN A 487 -18.93 19.30 30.52
N GLY A 488 -19.33 18.30 29.72
CA GLY A 488 -20.50 18.41 28.85
C GLY A 488 -20.36 19.45 27.74
N ILE A 489 -19.14 19.93 27.44
CA ILE A 489 -18.94 20.99 26.45
C ILE A 489 -18.63 20.37 25.09
N THR A 490 -19.44 20.71 24.09
CA THR A 490 -19.28 20.25 22.72
C THR A 490 -19.26 21.40 21.73
N VAL A 491 -18.79 21.12 20.52
CA VAL A 491 -18.92 22.04 19.39
C VAL A 491 -20.28 21.81 18.75
N LEU A 492 -21.15 22.82 18.80
CA LEU A 492 -22.57 22.68 18.46
C LEU A 492 -22.80 22.29 16.99
N ASN A 493 -21.96 22.80 16.09
CA ASN A 493 -22.03 22.55 14.66
C ASN A 493 -21.00 21.49 14.18
N ALA A 494 -20.59 20.56 15.04
CA ALA A 494 -19.52 19.62 14.71
C ALA A 494 -19.87 18.63 13.57
N PRO A 495 -18.95 18.40 12.60
CA PRO A 495 -17.74 19.19 12.37
C PRO A 495 -18.09 20.58 11.83
N GLY A 496 -17.54 21.63 12.43
CA GLY A 496 -17.68 22.98 11.90
C GLY A 496 -16.77 23.16 10.68
N THR A 497 -17.36 23.27 9.49
CA THR A 497 -16.60 23.46 8.25
C THR A 497 -16.12 24.91 8.10
N ILE A 498 -14.86 25.04 7.68
CA ILE A 498 -14.21 26.29 7.27
C ILE A 498 -13.81 26.10 5.81
N ASP A 499 -14.48 26.86 4.94
CA ASP A 499 -14.27 26.79 3.49
C ASP A 499 -12.92 27.37 3.07
N SER A 500 -12.40 26.90 1.93
CA SER A 500 -11.10 27.33 1.40
C SER A 500 -11.01 28.81 1.03
N ASP A 501 -12.15 29.44 0.76
CA ASP A 501 -12.29 30.86 0.42
C ASP A 501 -12.65 31.75 1.63
N TYR A 502 -12.92 31.16 2.81
CA TYR A 502 -13.17 31.92 4.02
C TYR A 502 -11.88 32.58 4.53
N ARG A 503 -11.94 33.88 4.82
CA ARG A 503 -10.81 34.69 5.36
C ARG A 503 -11.18 35.45 6.64
N GLY A 504 -12.30 35.11 7.27
CA GLY A 504 -12.67 35.64 8.56
C GLY A 504 -11.98 34.92 9.72
N GLU A 505 -12.19 35.42 10.93
CA GLU A 505 -11.74 34.75 12.14
C GLU A 505 -12.47 33.41 12.31
N VAL A 506 -11.73 32.36 12.68
CA VAL A 506 -12.31 31.10 13.14
C VAL A 506 -12.88 31.30 14.53
N LYS A 507 -14.19 31.09 14.68
CA LYS A 507 -14.88 31.08 15.97
C LYS A 507 -15.45 29.70 16.23
N VAL A 508 -15.27 29.20 17.45
CA VAL A 508 -15.77 27.89 17.86
C VAL A 508 -17.12 28.07 18.54
N ILE A 509 -18.19 27.50 17.96
CA ILE A 509 -19.52 27.55 18.56
C ILE A 509 -19.61 26.45 19.61
N LEU A 510 -19.39 26.79 20.87
CA LEU A 510 -19.51 25.86 21.99
C LEU A 510 -20.93 25.85 22.54
N ALA A 511 -21.37 24.67 22.97
CA ALA A 511 -22.60 24.46 23.72
C ALA A 511 -22.30 23.69 25.00
N ASN A 512 -22.96 24.08 26.09
CA ASN A 512 -22.86 23.40 27.37
C ASN A 512 -24.07 22.46 27.55
N MET A 513 -23.80 21.16 27.52
CA MET A 513 -24.77 20.09 27.71
C MET A 513 -24.78 19.52 29.14
N SER A 514 -24.00 20.10 30.05
CA SER A 514 -23.99 19.75 31.47
C SER A 514 -25.00 20.58 32.27
N ASP A 515 -25.13 20.25 33.55
CA ASP A 515 -25.92 20.94 34.56
C ASP A 515 -25.12 22.00 35.35
N GLU A 516 -23.81 22.13 35.09
CA GLU A 516 -22.93 23.11 35.74
C GLU A 516 -22.50 24.23 34.78
N ALA A 517 -22.27 25.43 35.32
CA ALA A 517 -21.68 26.51 34.52
C ALA A 517 -20.22 26.20 34.19
N PHE A 518 -19.80 26.47 32.95
CA PHE A 518 -18.44 26.22 32.51
C PHE A 518 -17.73 27.51 32.15
N GLU A 519 -16.61 27.78 32.84
CA GLU A 519 -15.78 28.93 32.55
C GLU A 519 -14.81 28.64 31.39
N ILE A 520 -14.81 29.51 30.38
CA ILE A 520 -13.88 29.49 29.27
C ILE A 520 -12.91 30.64 29.45
N SER A 521 -11.73 30.32 29.98
CA SER A 521 -10.66 31.29 30.20
C SER A 521 -9.74 31.41 28.98
N ARG A 522 -9.02 32.54 28.87
CA ARG A 522 -8.03 32.78 27.80
C ARG A 522 -7.01 31.65 27.73
N GLY A 523 -6.69 31.18 26.51
CA GLY A 523 -5.72 30.11 26.27
C GLY A 523 -6.25 28.69 26.54
N MET A 524 -7.49 28.55 27.04
CA MET A 524 -8.11 27.24 27.23
C MET A 524 -8.28 26.53 25.88
N ARG A 525 -7.92 25.24 25.82
CA ARG A 525 -8.09 24.41 24.63
C ARG A 525 -9.54 23.96 24.49
N ILE A 526 -10.26 24.57 23.54
CA ILE A 526 -11.72 24.49 23.40
C ILE A 526 -12.17 23.54 22.27
N ALA A 527 -11.37 23.37 21.22
CA ALA A 527 -11.67 22.51 20.08
C ALA A 527 -10.37 21.99 19.47
N GLN A 528 -10.48 21.20 18.41
CA GLN A 528 -9.35 20.83 17.55
C GLN A 528 -9.72 21.05 16.09
N ILE A 529 -8.76 21.45 15.26
CA ILE A 529 -8.94 21.59 13.81
C ILE A 529 -8.25 20.45 13.06
N VAL A 530 -8.92 19.91 12.06
CA VAL A 530 -8.38 18.92 11.11
C VAL A 530 -8.54 19.46 9.71
N PHE A 531 -7.48 19.46 8.89
CA PHE A 531 -7.59 19.82 7.48
C PHE A 531 -7.87 18.57 6.65
N ALA A 532 -8.98 18.57 5.90
CA ALA A 532 -9.43 17.43 5.11
C ALA A 532 -9.56 17.82 3.64
N ARG A 533 -9.33 16.87 2.72
CA ARG A 533 -9.63 17.07 1.30
C ARG A 533 -11.14 17.03 1.07
N VAL A 534 -11.62 17.89 0.17
CA VAL A 534 -13.01 17.94 -0.28
C VAL A 534 -13.09 17.83 -1.79
N GLU A 535 -14.12 17.12 -2.28
CA GLU A 535 -14.43 17.04 -3.71
C GLU A 535 -15.64 17.93 -4.02
N GLN A 536 -15.50 18.81 -5.01
CA GLN A 536 -16.64 19.54 -5.56
C GLN A 536 -17.34 18.67 -6.59
N ILE A 537 -18.59 18.31 -6.32
CA ILE A 537 -19.38 17.41 -7.17
C ILE A 537 -20.42 18.23 -7.93
N LYS A 538 -20.54 17.98 -9.24
CA LYS A 538 -21.62 18.55 -10.05
C LYS A 538 -22.90 17.77 -9.79
N LEU A 539 -23.93 18.44 -9.28
CA LEU A 539 -25.26 17.87 -9.17
C LEU A 539 -25.89 17.77 -10.57
N GLN A 540 -26.47 16.61 -10.86
CA GLN A 540 -27.25 16.37 -12.07
C GLN A 540 -28.69 16.04 -11.65
N GLU A 541 -29.63 16.90 -12.03
CA GLU A 541 -31.05 16.64 -11.86
C GLU A 541 -31.51 15.58 -12.88
N VAL A 542 -32.28 14.61 -12.40
CA VAL A 542 -32.85 13.53 -13.21
C VAL A 542 -34.33 13.39 -12.87
N GLN A 543 -35.14 12.92 -13.83
CA GLN A 543 -36.60 12.77 -13.63
C GLN A 543 -36.96 11.67 -12.62
N SER A 544 -36.08 10.69 -12.45
CA SER A 544 -36.23 9.62 -11.46
C SER A 544 -34.85 9.13 -11.02
N LEU A 545 -34.72 8.75 -9.74
CA LEU A 545 -33.56 8.06 -9.21
C LEU A 545 -33.81 6.54 -9.25
N ASP A 546 -32.73 5.76 -9.34
CA ASP A 546 -32.82 4.31 -9.22
C ASP A 546 -33.36 3.90 -7.84
N GLU A 547 -34.19 2.87 -7.80
CA GLU A 547 -34.68 2.32 -6.54
C GLU A 547 -33.54 1.66 -5.76
N THR A 548 -33.43 2.00 -4.47
CA THR A 548 -32.52 1.33 -3.55
C THR A 548 -33.33 0.58 -2.50
N ALA A 549 -32.76 -0.49 -1.94
CA ALA A 549 -33.42 -1.28 -0.89
C ALA A 549 -33.84 -0.43 0.34
N ARG A 550 -33.25 0.75 0.55
CA ARG A 550 -33.62 1.68 1.61
C ARG A 550 -34.89 2.50 1.28
N GLY A 551 -35.24 2.64 0.01
CA GLY A 551 -36.36 3.46 -0.44
C GLY A 551 -36.34 4.87 0.16
N SER A 552 -37.49 5.32 0.67
CA SER A 552 -37.66 6.59 1.39
C SER A 552 -37.41 6.50 2.91
N GLY A 553 -36.78 5.44 3.41
CA GLY A 553 -36.53 5.21 4.84
C GLY A 553 -35.48 6.16 5.42
N GLY A 554 -35.93 7.21 6.12
CA GLY A 554 -35.10 8.15 6.87
C GLY A 554 -34.66 7.63 8.26
N PHE A 555 -33.71 8.33 8.90
CA PHE A 555 -33.20 8.02 10.24
C PHE A 555 -34.34 7.75 11.25
N GLY A 556 -34.28 6.61 11.96
CA GLY A 556 -35.14 6.32 13.11
C GLY A 556 -36.51 5.69 12.84
N SER A 557 -36.87 5.36 11.61
CA SER A 557 -38.19 4.77 11.29
C SER A 557 -38.32 3.25 11.50
N THR A 558 -37.28 2.57 12.00
CA THR A 558 -37.37 1.15 12.43
C THR A 558 -37.86 0.98 13.89
N GLY A 559 -38.24 2.07 14.58
CA GLY A 559 -38.60 2.03 16.01
C GLY A 559 -39.93 2.66 16.43
N VAL A 560 -40.73 3.24 15.52
CA VAL A 560 -42.01 3.87 15.91
C VAL A 560 -43.17 3.08 15.30
N GLN A 561 -43.83 2.26 16.12
CA GLN A 561 -45.18 1.77 15.83
C GLN A 561 -46.12 2.97 15.66
N SER A 562 -46.59 3.21 14.44
CA SER A 562 -47.75 4.06 14.21
C SER A 562 -49.00 3.32 14.70
N SER A 563 -49.31 3.46 15.99
CA SER A 563 -50.65 3.19 16.49
C SER A 563 -51.45 4.50 16.54
N ARG A 564 -52.73 4.39 16.15
CA ARG A 564 -53.82 5.36 16.22
C ARG A 564 -54.03 6.27 15.00
N LYS A 565 -54.95 5.83 14.14
CA LYS A 565 -56.29 6.44 14.06
C LYS A 565 -57.34 5.34 13.96
N SER A 566 -58.28 5.34 14.90
CA SER A 566 -59.49 4.53 14.93
C SER A 566 -60.69 5.47 14.99
N ALA A 567 -61.73 5.13 14.23
CA ALA A 567 -63.09 5.70 14.20
C ALA A 567 -63.23 7.16 13.75
#